data_AF-A0A1Y4S9N7-F1
#
_entry.id   AF-A0A1Y4S9N7-F1
#
_cell.length_a   1.000
_cell.length_b   1.000
_cell.length_c   1.000
_cell.angle_alpha   90.00
_cell.angle_beta   90.00
_cell.angle_gamma   90.00
#
_symmetry.space_group_name_H-M   'P 1'
#
loop_
_entity.id
_entity.type
_entity.pdbx_description
1 polymer ?
#
loop_
_entity_poly.entity_id
_entity_poly.type
_entity_poly.pdbx_seq_one_letter_code
_entity_poly.pdbx_strand_id
1 'polypeptide(L)'
;MSERIEKLIRDYPKLKRQQRCLYYQLVDFHGISEQETIDTMYFSQPEGERVQTSGTSNKTASIALNFRERMERINDEWYEHLEKEYLELTEQLRFFESAVRSVSGITGEVLADLVFEQLTWDQVAEKHYISRRSVGNYRRKAIAEMEKLYQHYEDEIVDYMLS
;
A
#
# COMPACT_ATOMS: atom_id res chain seq x y z
N MET A 1 7.39 -19.90 -15.12
CA MET A 1 6.13 -19.52 -14.44
C MET A 1 6.41 -18.22 -13.73
N SER A 2 5.60 -17.18 -13.98
CA SER A 2 5.82 -15.86 -13.37
C SER A 2 5.70 -15.92 -11.86
N GLU A 3 6.84 -15.89 -11.16
CA GLU A 3 6.87 -15.82 -9.69
C GLU A 3 6.18 -14.54 -9.18
N ARG A 4 6.18 -13.48 -10.00
CA ARG A 4 5.55 -12.19 -9.70
C ARG A 4 4.04 -12.29 -9.56
N ILE A 5 3.34 -12.79 -10.58
CA ILE A 5 1.86 -12.87 -10.54
C ILE A 5 1.40 -13.83 -9.44
N GLU A 6 2.13 -14.93 -9.22
CA GLU A 6 1.84 -15.84 -8.12
C GLU A 6 2.01 -15.19 -6.75
N LYS A 7 3.05 -14.36 -6.58
CA LYS A 7 3.24 -13.55 -5.37
C LYS A 7 2.10 -12.56 -5.19
N LEU A 8 1.67 -11.86 -6.24
CA LEU A 8 0.54 -10.92 -6.17
C LEU A 8 -0.76 -11.62 -5.76
N ILE A 9 -1.07 -12.78 -6.35
CA ILE A 9 -2.24 -13.59 -5.98
C ILE A 9 -2.20 -13.99 -4.50
N ARG A 10 -1.04 -14.43 -4.01
CA ARG A 10 -0.88 -14.86 -2.61
C ARG A 10 -0.98 -13.69 -1.64
N ASP A 11 -0.36 -12.57 -1.99
CA ASP A 11 -0.23 -11.41 -1.09
C ASP A 11 -1.48 -10.49 -1.19
N TYR A 12 -2.37 -10.69 -2.16
CA TYR A 12 -3.58 -9.90 -2.38
C TYR A 12 -4.42 -9.63 -1.11
N PRO A 13 -4.74 -10.63 -0.26
CA PRO A 13 -5.49 -10.35 0.99
C PRO A 13 -4.74 -9.44 1.95
N LYS A 14 -3.41 -9.58 2.03
CA LYS A 14 -2.55 -8.73 2.85
C LYS A 14 -2.54 -7.30 2.30
N LEU A 15 -2.39 -7.15 0.98
CA LEU A 15 -2.40 -5.85 0.31
C LEU A 15 -3.74 -5.13 0.48
N LYS A 16 -4.89 -5.82 0.38
CA LYS A 16 -6.21 -5.24 0.67
C LYS A 16 -6.36 -4.79 2.14
N ARG A 17 -5.78 -5.53 3.09
CA ARG A 17 -5.74 -5.11 4.50
C ARG A 17 -4.86 -3.88 4.69
N GLN A 18 -3.70 -3.83 4.04
CA GLN A 18 -2.80 -2.67 4.09
C GLN A 18 -3.47 -1.43 3.48
N GLN A 19 -4.14 -1.57 2.33
CA GLN A 19 -4.93 -0.49 1.73
C GLN A 19 -5.99 0.06 2.69
N ARG A 20 -6.73 -0.84 3.38
CA ARG A 20 -7.70 -0.42 4.40
C ARG A 20 -7.04 0.28 5.58
N CYS A 21 -5.89 -0.21 6.03
CA CYS A 21 -5.13 0.41 7.11
C CYS A 21 -4.74 1.84 6.75
N LEU A 22 -4.11 2.03 5.58
CA LEU A 22 -3.74 3.34 5.05
C LEU A 22 -4.95 4.27 4.88
N TYR A 23 -6.07 3.75 4.38
CA TYR A 23 -7.32 4.51 4.28
C TYR A 23 -7.77 5.04 5.65
N TYR A 24 -7.80 4.19 6.68
CA TYR A 24 -8.18 4.65 8.02
C TYR A 24 -7.16 5.60 8.64
N GLN A 25 -5.86 5.40 8.38
CA GLN A 25 -4.82 6.34 8.83
C GLN A 25 -4.99 7.74 8.21
N LEU A 26 -5.46 7.82 6.97
CA LEU A 26 -5.74 9.08 6.28
C LEU A 26 -7.04 9.73 6.75
N VAL A 27 -8.12 8.94 6.92
CA VAL A 27 -9.42 9.45 7.37
C VAL A 27 -9.38 9.92 8.81
N ASP A 28 -8.72 9.17 9.69
CA ASP A 28 -8.55 9.49 11.10
C ASP A 28 -7.18 10.15 11.34
N PHE A 29 -6.70 10.95 10.39
CA PHE A 29 -5.42 11.65 10.56
C PHE A 29 -5.58 12.80 11.55
N HIS A 30 -4.87 12.71 12.68
CA HIS A 30 -4.88 13.74 13.73
C HIS A 30 -3.55 14.49 13.85
N GLY A 31 -2.55 14.12 13.03
CA GLY A 31 -1.17 14.58 13.16
C GLY A 31 -0.44 13.95 14.35
N ILE A 32 0.88 14.19 14.43
CA ILE A 32 1.71 13.85 15.59
C ILE A 32 1.32 14.78 16.74
N SER A 33 1.10 14.22 17.93
CA SER A 33 0.71 15.01 19.09
C SER A 33 1.84 15.91 19.60
N GLU A 34 1.46 16.95 20.34
CA GLU A 34 2.43 17.83 21.03
C GLU A 34 3.38 17.04 21.93
N GLN A 35 2.86 16.01 22.62
CA GLN A 35 3.63 15.19 23.54
C GLN A 35 4.64 14.29 22.81
N GLU A 36 4.24 13.63 21.72
CA GLU A 36 5.15 12.78 20.91
C GLU A 36 6.27 13.61 20.27
N THR A 37 5.97 14.85 19.91
CA THR A 37 6.97 15.77 19.35
C THR A 37 7.95 16.25 20.42
N ILE A 38 7.46 16.57 21.63
CA ILE A 38 8.32 16.93 22.78
C ILE A 38 9.26 15.77 23.13
N ASP A 39 8.74 14.55 23.21
CA ASP A 39 9.53 13.37 23.53
C ASP A 39 10.61 13.14 22.46
N THR A 40 10.25 13.22 21.17
CA THR A 40 11.20 13.05 20.06
C THR A 40 12.29 14.13 20.07
N MET A 41 11.95 15.39 20.39
CA MET A 41 12.93 16.48 20.50
C MET A 41 13.84 16.35 21.73
N TYR A 42 13.31 15.84 22.85
CA TYR A 42 14.11 15.58 24.05
C TYR A 42 15.19 14.52 23.81
N PHE A 43 14.86 13.48 23.04
CA PHE A 43 15.81 12.42 22.68
C PHE A 43 16.80 12.78 21.56
N SER A 44 16.58 13.88 20.83
CA SER A 44 17.45 14.31 19.71
C SER A 44 18.36 15.50 20.05
N GLN A 45 18.36 16.00 21.29
CA GLN A 45 19.35 16.96 21.74
C GLN A 45 20.70 16.27 22.04
N PRO A 46 21.83 16.73 21.47
CA PRO A 46 23.14 16.32 21.95
C PRO A 46 23.34 16.85 23.38
N GLU A 47 23.65 15.96 24.32
CA GLU A 47 24.02 16.31 25.70
C GLU A 47 25.15 17.36 25.68
N GLY A 48 24.86 18.63 25.98
CA GLY A 48 25.96 19.60 26.05
C GLY A 48 25.70 21.07 26.27
N GLU A 49 24.50 21.62 26.07
CA GLU A 49 24.34 23.08 26.15
C GLU A 49 23.83 23.55 27.53
N ARG A 50 24.77 24.03 28.36
CA ARG A 50 24.47 24.66 29.65
C ARG A 50 23.74 25.99 29.43
N VAL A 51 22.46 26.04 29.82
CA VAL A 51 21.60 27.23 29.69
C VAL A 51 21.93 28.26 30.77
N GLN A 52 22.54 29.38 30.38
CA GLN A 52 22.66 30.58 31.22
C GLN A 52 21.31 31.34 31.22
N THR A 53 20.72 31.53 32.40
CA THR A 53 19.42 32.18 32.58
C THR A 53 19.58 33.68 32.86
N SER A 54 19.50 34.50 31.80
CA SER A 54 19.25 35.93 31.96
C SER A 54 18.32 36.46 30.87
N GLY A 55 17.27 37.19 31.28
CA GLY A 55 16.38 37.95 30.39
C GLY A 55 15.04 37.26 30.07
N THR A 56 13.95 37.88 30.50
CA THR A 56 12.56 37.42 30.41
C THR A 56 12.06 37.16 28.96
N SER A 57 11.46 35.97 28.79
CA SER A 57 10.27 35.65 27.96
C SER A 57 10.28 35.65 26.42
N ASN A 58 11.28 36.18 25.69
CA ASN A 58 11.22 36.16 24.21
C ASN A 58 11.77 34.88 23.58
N LYS A 59 12.73 34.20 24.23
CA LYS A 59 13.32 32.96 23.69
C LYS A 59 12.35 31.77 23.74
N THR A 60 11.57 31.63 24.82
CA THR A 60 10.60 30.54 24.97
C THR A 60 9.47 30.63 23.95
N ALA A 61 8.96 31.84 23.69
CA ALA A 61 7.93 32.05 22.66
C ALA A 61 8.46 31.79 21.24
N SER A 62 9.69 32.21 20.94
CA SER A 62 10.33 31.92 19.66
C SER A 62 10.61 30.43 19.47
N ILE A 63 11.06 29.73 20.51
CA ILE A 63 11.24 28.27 20.50
C ILE A 63 9.90 27.55 20.30
N ALA A 64 8.83 28.00 20.97
CA ALA A 64 7.50 27.42 20.81
C ALA A 64 6.90 27.65 19.41
N LEU A 65 7.15 28.81 18.78
CA LEU A 65 6.74 29.07 17.40
C LEU A 65 7.49 28.19 16.40
N ASN A 66 8.82 28.10 16.52
CA ASN A 66 9.64 27.21 15.70
C ASN A 66 9.25 25.73 15.89
N PHE A 67 8.84 25.35 17.10
CA PHE A 67 8.34 24.00 17.41
C PHE A 67 7.06 23.69 16.66
N ARG A 68 6.08 24.60 16.70
CA ARG A 68 4.80 24.43 16.01
C ARG A 68 4.97 24.37 14.50
N GLU A 69 5.75 25.29 13.91
CA GLU A 69 6.02 25.28 12.46
C GLU A 69 6.73 23.99 12.02
N ARG A 70 7.66 23.49 12.84
CA ARG A 70 8.34 22.22 12.55
C ARG A 70 7.39 21.02 12.66
N MET A 71 6.47 21.03 13.61
CA MET A 71 5.46 19.99 13.78
C MET A 71 4.46 19.98 12.63
N GLU A 72 3.92 21.14 12.26
CA GLU A 72 3.02 21.29 11.11
C GLU A 72 3.67 20.72 9.85
N ARG A 73 4.93 21.09 9.58
CA ARG A 73 5.67 20.54 8.44
C ARG A 73 5.85 19.02 8.50
N ILE A 74 6.20 18.45 9.66
CA ILE A 74 6.34 16.99 9.78
C ILE A 74 4.99 16.29 9.57
N ASN A 75 3.91 16.87 10.07
CA ASN A 75 2.57 16.33 9.89
C ASN A 75 2.14 16.38 8.43
N ASP A 76 2.43 17.48 7.73
CA ASP A 76 2.17 17.63 6.30
C ASP A 76 2.98 16.60 5.48
N GLU A 77 4.29 16.49 5.73
CA GLU A 77 5.18 15.51 5.08
C GLU A 77 4.71 14.06 5.34
N TRP A 78 4.26 13.77 6.56
CA TRP A 78 3.74 12.45 6.92
C TRP A 78 2.41 12.15 6.24
N TYR A 79 1.51 13.14 6.15
CA TYR A 79 0.25 13.00 5.43
C TYR A 79 0.47 12.75 3.93
N GLU A 80 1.33 13.56 3.28
CA GLU A 80 1.69 13.40 1.87
C GLU A 80 2.28 12.01 1.61
N HIS A 81 3.13 11.51 2.51
CA HIS A 81 3.68 10.17 2.42
C HIS A 81 2.59 9.09 2.48
N LEU A 82 1.69 9.15 3.46
CA LEU A 82 0.57 8.21 3.60
C LEU A 82 -0.36 8.24 2.38
N GLU A 83 -0.66 9.44 1.88
CA GLU A 83 -1.51 9.63 0.69
C GLU A 83 -0.86 8.99 -0.53
N LYS A 84 0.43 9.25 -0.76
CA LYS A 84 1.18 8.65 -1.86
C LYS A 84 1.19 7.12 -1.77
N GLU A 85 1.51 6.55 -0.62
CA GLU A 85 1.50 5.09 -0.44
C GLU A 85 0.10 4.49 -0.68
N TYR A 86 -0.95 5.17 -0.20
CA TYR A 86 -2.32 4.74 -0.42
C TYR A 86 -2.71 4.76 -1.90
N LEU A 87 -2.37 5.82 -2.62
CA LEU A 87 -2.67 5.96 -4.06
C LEU A 87 -1.93 4.90 -4.87
N GLU A 88 -0.62 4.76 -4.69
CA GLU A 88 0.19 3.76 -5.39
C GLU A 88 -0.33 2.33 -5.16
N LEU A 89 -0.62 1.97 -3.91
CA LEU A 89 -1.18 0.66 -3.58
C LEU A 89 -2.58 0.47 -4.18
N THR A 90 -3.41 1.51 -4.18
CA THR A 90 -4.77 1.48 -4.73
C THR A 90 -4.75 1.28 -6.23
N GLU A 91 -3.88 1.98 -6.95
CA GLU A 91 -3.71 1.80 -8.40
C GLU A 91 -3.20 0.40 -8.74
N GLN A 92 -2.19 -0.09 -8.00
CA GLN A 92 -1.67 -1.43 -8.18
C GLN A 92 -2.76 -2.50 -7.98
N LEU A 93 -3.56 -2.38 -6.91
CA LEU A 93 -4.68 -3.28 -6.64
C LEU A 93 -5.76 -3.16 -7.70
N ARG A 94 -6.10 -1.95 -8.15
CA ARG A 94 -7.10 -1.71 -9.19
C ARG A 94 -6.71 -2.38 -10.50
N PHE A 95 -5.45 -2.24 -10.92
CA PHE A 95 -4.95 -2.90 -12.11
C PHE A 95 -4.98 -4.42 -11.95
N PHE A 96 -4.47 -4.94 -10.82
CA PHE A 96 -4.51 -6.38 -10.54
C PHE A 96 -5.92 -6.96 -10.58
N GLU A 97 -6.89 -6.33 -9.91
CA GLU A 97 -8.28 -6.75 -9.91
C GLU A 97 -8.89 -6.70 -11.32
N SER A 98 -8.55 -5.67 -12.10
CA SER A 98 -8.99 -5.53 -13.49
C SER A 98 -8.41 -6.64 -14.38
N ALA A 99 -7.12 -6.94 -14.23
CA ALA A 99 -6.43 -8.00 -14.96
C ALA A 99 -7.04 -9.38 -14.66
N VAL A 100 -7.35 -9.68 -13.39
CA VAL A 100 -8.05 -10.91 -13.00
C VAL A 100 -9.43 -10.98 -13.67
N ARG A 101 -10.20 -9.89 -13.66
CA ARG A 101 -11.54 -9.84 -14.28
C ARG A 101 -11.53 -9.91 -15.80
N SER A 102 -10.43 -9.51 -16.45
CA SER A 102 -10.29 -9.60 -17.91
C SER A 102 -9.94 -10.99 -18.42
N VAL A 103 -9.46 -11.90 -17.56
CA VAL A 103 -9.20 -13.29 -17.96
C VAL A 103 -10.52 -13.94 -18.36
N SER A 104 -10.58 -14.48 -19.57
CA SER A 104 -11.84 -14.96 -20.14
C SER A 104 -12.20 -16.40 -19.76
N GLY A 105 -13.52 -16.66 -19.70
CA GLY A 105 -14.10 -17.99 -19.50
C GLY A 105 -13.81 -18.64 -18.14
N ILE A 106 -13.90 -19.97 -18.10
CA ILE A 106 -13.74 -20.77 -16.87
C ILE A 106 -12.39 -20.53 -16.17
N THR A 107 -11.37 -20.15 -16.93
CA THR A 107 -10.03 -19.84 -16.42
C THR A 107 -10.05 -18.59 -15.52
N GLY A 108 -10.77 -17.55 -15.95
CA GLY A 108 -10.95 -16.32 -15.19
C GLY A 108 -11.86 -16.51 -13.98
N GLU A 109 -12.95 -17.29 -14.13
CA GLU A 109 -13.85 -17.60 -13.02
C GLU A 109 -13.14 -18.37 -11.89
N VAL A 110 -12.38 -19.40 -12.24
CA VAL A 110 -11.55 -20.15 -11.28
C VAL A 110 -10.54 -19.24 -10.59
N LEU A 111 -9.90 -18.33 -11.33
CA LEU A 111 -8.94 -17.40 -10.75
C LEU A 111 -9.61 -16.38 -9.82
N ALA A 112 -10.74 -15.80 -10.23
CA ALA A 112 -11.51 -14.85 -9.44
C ALA A 112 -12.01 -15.49 -8.13
N ASP A 113 -12.45 -16.74 -8.15
CA ASP A 113 -12.85 -17.46 -6.95
C ASP A 113 -11.70 -17.71 -5.98
N LEU A 114 -10.50 -18.01 -6.50
CA LEU A 114 -9.31 -18.18 -5.67
C LEU A 114 -8.84 -16.84 -5.08
N VAL A 115 -8.98 -15.73 -5.82
CA VAL A 115 -8.41 -14.42 -5.46
C VAL A 115 -9.39 -13.55 -4.66
N PHE A 116 -10.63 -13.41 -5.10
CA PHE A 116 -11.61 -12.51 -4.49
C PHE A 116 -12.40 -13.20 -3.38
N GLU A 117 -12.90 -14.39 -3.67
CA GLU A 117 -13.72 -15.17 -2.73
C GLU A 117 -12.87 -15.99 -1.74
N GLN A 118 -11.56 -16.08 -1.98
CA GLN A 118 -10.61 -16.84 -1.14
C GLN A 118 -11.04 -18.31 -0.95
N LEU A 119 -11.68 -18.88 -1.96
CA LEU A 119 -12.11 -20.27 -1.92
C LEU A 119 -10.90 -21.21 -1.93
N THR A 120 -11.00 -22.29 -1.18
CA THR A 120 -10.04 -23.38 -1.25
C THR A 120 -10.14 -24.11 -2.59
N TRP A 121 -9.10 -24.85 -2.96
CA TRP A 121 -9.09 -25.61 -4.21
C TRP A 121 -10.23 -26.61 -4.32
N ASP A 122 -10.66 -27.20 -3.19
CA ASP A 122 -11.77 -28.15 -3.16
C ASP A 122 -13.11 -27.45 -3.35
N GLN A 123 -13.30 -26.27 -2.74
CA GLN A 123 -14.51 -25.46 -2.93
C GLN A 123 -14.66 -24.97 -4.37
N VAL A 124 -13.56 -24.56 -5.02
CA VAL A 124 -13.58 -24.18 -6.43
C VAL A 124 -13.87 -25.38 -7.33
N ALA A 125 -13.27 -26.54 -7.03
CA ALA A 125 -13.53 -27.78 -7.74
C ALA A 125 -15.01 -28.18 -7.67
N GLU A 126 -15.60 -28.09 -6.48
CA GLU A 126 -17.02 -28.36 -6.24
C GLU A 126 -17.92 -27.36 -6.97
N LYS A 127 -17.67 -26.05 -6.80
CA LYS A 127 -18.47 -24.96 -7.40
C LYS A 127 -18.54 -25.06 -8.93
N HIS A 128 -17.43 -25.40 -9.58
CA HIS A 128 -17.33 -25.47 -11.04
C HIS A 128 -17.54 -26.88 -11.60
N TYR A 129 -17.82 -27.87 -10.75
CA TYR A 129 -17.96 -29.29 -11.14
C TYR A 129 -16.74 -29.83 -11.91
N ILE A 130 -15.53 -29.46 -11.46
CA ILE A 130 -14.26 -29.87 -12.07
C ILE A 130 -13.37 -30.61 -11.08
N SER A 131 -12.39 -31.36 -11.59
CA SER A 131 -11.39 -31.99 -10.72
C SER A 131 -10.45 -30.95 -10.08
N ARG A 132 -9.92 -31.25 -8.89
CA ARG A 132 -8.86 -30.44 -8.25
C ARG A 132 -7.64 -30.24 -9.16
N ARG A 133 -7.30 -31.24 -9.98
CA ARG A 133 -6.23 -31.13 -10.99
C ARG A 133 -6.57 -30.08 -12.06
N SER A 134 -7.82 -30.02 -12.48
CA SER A 134 -8.31 -29.02 -13.44
C SER A 134 -8.21 -27.61 -12.88
N VAL A 135 -8.55 -27.40 -11.60
CA VAL A 135 -8.36 -26.11 -10.91
C VAL A 135 -6.92 -25.62 -11.03
N GLY A 136 -5.94 -26.47 -10.73
CA GLY A 136 -4.53 -26.14 -10.87
C GLY A 136 -4.10 -25.83 -12.32
N ASN A 137 -4.69 -26.52 -13.30
CA ASN A 137 -4.44 -26.25 -14.72
C ASN A 137 -5.04 -24.92 -15.19
N TYR A 138 -6.28 -24.62 -14.78
CA TYR A 138 -6.92 -23.33 -15.07
C TYR A 138 -6.17 -22.19 -14.40
N ARG A 139 -5.83 -22.29 -13.11
CA ARG A 139 -5.00 -21.30 -12.41
C ARG A 139 -3.70 -21.00 -13.18
N ARG A 140 -3.00 -22.03 -13.65
CA ARG A 140 -1.75 -21.85 -14.42
C ARG A 140 -1.97 -21.13 -15.75
N LYS A 141 -3.06 -21.45 -16.46
CA LYS A 141 -3.44 -20.75 -17.70
C LYS A 141 -3.79 -19.29 -17.43
N ALA A 142 -4.55 -19.02 -16.36
CA ALA A 142 -4.94 -17.68 -15.95
C ALA A 142 -3.72 -16.80 -15.66
N ILE A 143 -2.76 -17.34 -14.90
CA ILE A 143 -1.50 -16.66 -14.58
C ILE A 143 -0.71 -16.31 -15.86
N ALA A 144 -0.65 -17.22 -16.83
CA ALA A 144 0.05 -16.97 -18.09
C ALA A 144 -0.66 -15.89 -18.95
N GLU A 145 -1.98 -15.78 -18.85
CA GLU A 145 -2.74 -14.71 -19.50
C GLU A 145 -2.52 -13.36 -18.80
N MET A 146 -2.57 -13.34 -17.47
CA MET A 146 -2.24 -12.15 -16.68
C MET A 146 -0.83 -11.64 -16.96
N GLU A 147 0.15 -12.52 -17.11
CA GLU A 147 1.52 -12.13 -17.42
C GLU A 147 1.61 -11.33 -18.73
N LYS A 148 0.81 -11.69 -19.75
CA LYS A 148 0.73 -10.91 -20.99
C LYS A 148 0.12 -9.54 -20.79
N LEU A 149 -0.92 -9.44 -19.95
CA LEU A 149 -1.56 -8.15 -19.62
C LEU A 149 -0.60 -7.22 -18.89
N TYR A 150 0.18 -7.75 -17.94
CA TYR A 150 1.20 -6.99 -17.22
C TYR A 150 2.33 -6.55 -18.14
N GLN A 151 2.81 -7.42 -19.03
CA GLN A 151 3.85 -7.05 -19.99
C GLN A 151 3.38 -5.93 -20.92
N HIS A 152 2.17 -6.05 -21.47
CA HIS A 152 1.59 -5.02 -22.33
C HIS A 152 1.49 -3.66 -21.62
N TYR A 153 1.02 -3.65 -20.36
CA TYR A 153 0.93 -2.43 -19.57
C TYR A 153 2.30 -1.80 -19.31
N GLU A 154 3.33 -2.61 -19.07
CA GLU A 154 4.70 -2.10 -18.88
C GLU A 154 5.28 -1.53 -20.17
N ASP A 155 5.06 -2.21 -21.30
CA ASP A 155 5.48 -1.73 -22.62
C ASP A 155 4.80 -0.39 -22.95
N GLU A 156 3.48 -0.25 -22.67
CA GLU A 156 2.74 1.01 -22.84
C GLU A 156 3.28 2.14 -21.97
N ILE A 157 3.62 1.87 -20.71
CA ILE A 157 4.22 2.88 -19.82
C ILE A 157 5.58 3.31 -20.36
N VAL A 158 6.42 2.36 -20.76
CA VAL A 158 7.76 2.66 -21.30
C VAL A 158 7.65 3.51 -22.55
N ASP A 159 6.76 3.15 -23.48
CA ASP A 159 6.53 3.92 -24.71
C ASP A 159 6.05 5.34 -24.40
N TYR A 160 5.13 5.51 -23.44
CA TYR A 160 4.68 6.83 -22.99
C TYR A 160 5.77 7.66 -22.30
N MET A 161 6.65 7.03 -21.51
CA MET A 161 7.77 7.72 -20.84
C MET A 161 8.88 8.14 -21.81
N LEU A 162 9.01 7.46 -22.94
CA LEU A 162 10.03 7.71 -23.96
C LEU A 162 9.54 8.62 -25.10
N SER A 163 8.25 8.94 -25.18
CA SER A 163 7.64 9.87 -26.14
C SER A 163 7.74 11.32 -25.67
#